data_AF-A0A399EV78-F1
#
_entry.id   AF-A0A399EV78-F1
#
_cell.length_a   1.000
_cell.length_b   1.000
_cell.length_c   1.000
_cell.angle_alpha   90.00
_cell.angle_beta   90.00
_cell.angle_gamma   90.00
#
_symmetry.space_group_name_H-M   'P 1'
#
loop_
_entity.id
_entity.type
_entity.pdbx_description
1 polymer ?
#
loop_
_entity_poly.entity_id
_entity_poly.type
_entity_poly.pdbx_seq_one_letter_code
_entity_poly.pdbx_strand_id
1 'polypeptide(L)'
;MRPLAEVLYSLEPGQVLSGQMHLAQGLLRLWVHRREEGFDLYVIHLSEPGASSRPLHNAVGRDLVSATEVLEVLHYLETVYPVRASELFALPVVLQQATPELEHLIQRQALSSQMGTEGAARVIQLPGVRQEWAGEGDDEVASLVVTETDP
;
A
#
# COMPACT_ATOMS: atom_id res chain seq x y z
N MET A 1 7.59 9.29 17.29
CA MET A 1 6.97 8.84 16.02
C MET A 1 5.49 9.18 16.10
N ARG A 2 4.88 9.61 14.98
CA ARG A 2 3.46 9.97 14.94
C ARG A 2 2.65 8.84 14.28
N PRO A 3 1.36 8.65 14.61
CA PRO A 3 0.48 7.68 13.96
C PRO A 3 0.31 7.97 12.48
N LEU A 4 0.21 6.92 11.65
CA LEU A 4 0.02 7.04 10.20
C LEU A 4 -1.15 7.96 9.84
N ALA A 5 -2.33 7.74 10.44
CA ALA A 5 -3.53 8.51 10.10
C ALA A 5 -3.37 10.01 10.35
N GLU A 6 -2.62 10.39 11.39
CA GLU A 6 -2.35 11.80 11.69
C GLU A 6 -1.38 12.44 10.68
N VAL A 7 -0.30 11.73 10.34
CA VAL A 7 0.73 12.30 9.47
C VAL A 7 0.27 12.37 8.02
N LEU A 8 -0.56 11.42 7.59
CA LEU A 8 -1.06 11.31 6.22
C LEU A 8 -1.72 12.60 5.70
N TYR A 9 -2.52 13.27 6.53
CA TYR A 9 -3.17 14.54 6.17
C TYR A 9 -2.19 15.72 6.08
N SER A 10 -0.98 15.57 6.62
CA SER A 10 0.07 16.60 6.62
C SER A 10 1.19 16.32 5.61
N LEU A 11 1.03 15.31 4.73
CA LEU A 11 2.04 14.99 3.73
C LEU A 11 2.09 16.06 2.64
N GLU A 12 3.28 16.57 2.40
CA GLU A 12 3.55 17.47 1.27
C GLU A 12 3.94 16.66 0.03
N PRO A 13 3.71 17.19 -1.19
CA PRO A 13 4.22 16.59 -2.42
C PRO A 13 5.72 16.29 -2.36
N GLY A 14 6.12 15.13 -2.91
CA GLY A 14 7.49 14.65 -2.87
C GLY A 14 7.91 14.08 -1.50
N GLN A 15 6.96 13.76 -0.63
CA GLN A 15 7.25 13.10 0.66
C GLN A 15 6.72 11.67 0.69
N VAL A 16 7.47 10.82 1.41
CA VAL A 16 7.13 9.42 1.65
C VAL A 16 6.98 9.18 3.15
N LEU A 17 5.88 8.55 3.54
CA LEU A 17 5.76 7.85 4.80
C LEU A 17 6.25 6.43 4.66
N SER A 18 6.98 5.95 5.66
CA SER A 18 7.32 4.55 5.81
C SER A 18 6.91 4.05 7.20
N GLY A 19 6.34 2.86 7.25
CA GLY A 19 5.96 2.18 8.47
C GLY A 19 6.21 0.68 8.34
N GLN A 20 6.39 0.01 9.47
CA GLN A 20 6.49 -1.44 9.49
C GLN A 20 5.90 -2.02 10.77
N MET A 21 5.30 -3.20 10.67
CA MET A 21 4.82 -3.94 11.83
C MET A 21 5.07 -5.43 11.69
N HIS A 22 5.34 -6.07 12.81
CA HIS A 22 5.45 -7.52 12.88
C HIS A 22 4.05 -8.13 12.86
N LEU A 23 3.88 -9.10 11.97
CA LEU A 23 2.75 -10.03 11.95
C LEU A 23 3.20 -11.36 12.53
N ALA A 24 2.26 -12.24 12.87
CA ALA A 24 2.57 -13.58 13.34
C ALA A 24 3.38 -14.44 12.34
N GLN A 25 3.43 -14.04 11.06
CA GLN A 25 4.02 -14.80 9.96
C GLN A 25 5.15 -14.05 9.24
N GLY A 26 5.55 -12.88 9.75
CA GLY A 26 6.56 -12.06 9.10
C GLY A 26 6.47 -10.59 9.44
N LEU A 27 6.96 -9.76 8.52
CA LEU A 27 6.97 -8.31 8.65
C LEU A 27 6.13 -7.69 7.52
N LEU A 28 5.15 -6.86 7.89
CA LEU A 28 4.45 -6.00 6.95
C LEU A 28 5.19 -4.67 6.85
N ARG A 29 5.56 -4.26 5.63
CA ARG A 29 6.10 -2.93 5.35
C ARG A 29 5.15 -2.14 4.50
N LEU A 30 5.09 -0.85 4.78
CA LEU A 30 4.16 0.07 4.17
C LEU A 30 4.86 1.37 3.79
N TRP A 31 4.57 1.86 2.59
CA TRP A 31 4.94 3.19 2.15
C TRP A 31 3.76 3.94 1.58
N VAL A 32 3.62 5.22 1.93
CA VAL A 32 2.70 6.15 1.26
C VAL A 32 3.52 7.26 0.64
N HIS A 33 3.47 7.40 -0.68
CA HIS A 33 4.09 8.50 -1.40
C HIS A 33 3.03 9.55 -1.75
N ARG A 34 3.22 10.80 -1.31
CA ARG A 34 2.43 11.94 -1.81
C ARG A 34 3.09 12.48 -3.07
N ARG A 35 2.43 12.25 -4.21
CA ARG A 35 2.82 12.85 -5.50
C ARG A 35 2.39 14.31 -5.56
N GLU A 36 2.58 14.98 -6.69
CA GLU A 36 1.95 16.29 -6.93
C GLU A 36 0.43 16.17 -6.87
N GLU A 37 -0.12 15.21 -7.61
CA GLU A 37 -1.56 14.98 -7.76
C GLU A 37 -1.91 13.56 -7.27
N GLY A 38 -2.30 13.46 -6.00
CA GLY A 38 -2.64 12.20 -5.32
C GLY A 38 -1.52 11.50 -4.56
N PHE A 39 -1.74 10.21 -4.29
CA PHE A 39 -0.95 9.35 -3.44
C PHE A 39 -0.76 7.98 -4.10
N ASP A 40 0.39 7.37 -3.83
CA ASP A 40 0.60 5.94 -4.05
C ASP A 40 0.78 5.24 -2.70
N LEU A 41 0.21 4.05 -2.57
CA LEU A 41 0.36 3.17 -1.42
C LEU A 41 1.05 1.88 -1.87
N TYR A 42 2.12 1.50 -1.16
CA TYR A 42 2.85 0.26 -1.37
C TYR A 42 2.84 -0.54 -0.08
N VAL A 43 2.38 -1.78 -0.14
CA VAL A 43 2.36 -2.71 0.98
C VAL A 43 3.01 -4.01 0.56
N ILE A 44 4.02 -4.44 1.31
CA ILE A 44 4.70 -5.70 1.06
C ILE A 44 4.74 -6.54 2.33
N HIS A 45 4.60 -7.85 2.17
CA HIS A 45 4.83 -8.81 3.23
C HIS A 45 6.18 -9.51 3.05
N LEU A 46 7.01 -9.48 4.09
CA LEU A 46 8.27 -10.19 4.16
C LEU A 46 8.09 -11.39 5.09
N SER A 47 7.90 -12.57 4.51
CA SER A 47 7.75 -13.81 5.26
C SER A 47 9.02 -14.18 6.03
N GLU A 48 8.85 -14.68 7.25
CA GLU A 48 9.98 -15.23 8.01
C GLU A 48 10.36 -16.63 7.51
N PRO A 49 11.66 -16.95 7.44
CA PRO A 49 12.11 -18.27 7.01
C PRO A 49 11.60 -19.35 7.98
N GLY A 50 10.81 -20.30 7.45
CA GLY A 50 10.18 -21.38 8.23
C GLY A 50 8.71 -21.16 8.57
N ALA A 51 8.12 -20.00 8.22
CA ALA A 51 6.69 -19.79 8.30
C ALA A 51 5.97 -20.67 7.26
N SER A 52 5.11 -21.58 7.73
CA SER A 52 4.41 -22.59 6.92
C SER A 52 3.04 -22.11 6.41
N SER A 53 2.87 -20.81 6.21
CA SER A 53 1.60 -20.23 5.80
C SER A 53 1.57 -19.82 4.33
N ARG A 54 0.34 -19.69 3.82
CA ARG A 54 0.05 -19.22 2.46
C ARG A 54 0.84 -17.94 2.16
N PRO A 55 1.29 -17.76 0.91
CA PRO A 55 1.95 -16.52 0.54
C PRO A 55 1.01 -15.34 0.78
N LEU A 56 1.49 -14.36 1.54
CA LEU A 56 0.80 -13.11 1.73
C LEU A 56 1.20 -12.17 0.59
N HIS A 57 0.18 -11.58 -0.03
CA HIS A 57 0.31 -10.81 -1.25
C HIS A 57 1.01 -9.47 -1.03
N ASN A 58 1.59 -8.89 -2.07
CA ASN A 58 1.88 -7.45 -2.07
C ASN A 58 0.67 -6.69 -2.58
N ALA A 59 0.45 -5.48 -2.10
CA ALA A 59 -0.62 -4.60 -2.56
C ALA A 59 -0.05 -3.25 -2.98
N VAL A 60 -0.47 -2.75 -4.15
CA VAL A 60 -0.09 -1.45 -4.68
C VAL A 60 -1.34 -0.69 -5.06
N GLY A 61 -1.64 0.40 -4.34
CA GLY A 61 -2.65 1.37 -4.72
C GLY A 61 -1.96 2.53 -5.43
N ARG A 62 -2.36 2.83 -6.66
CA ARG A 62 -1.83 3.99 -7.41
C ARG A 62 -2.92 5.01 -7.66
N ASP A 63 -2.49 6.25 -7.84
CA ASP A 63 -3.36 7.34 -8.28
C ASP A 63 -4.52 7.61 -7.30
N LEU A 64 -4.30 7.39 -6.00
CA LEU A 64 -5.28 7.66 -4.95
C LEU A 64 -5.40 9.18 -4.80
N VAL A 65 -6.58 9.74 -5.01
CA VAL A 65 -6.73 11.21 -5.12
C VAL A 65 -6.66 11.92 -3.77
N SER A 66 -6.85 11.20 -2.66
CA SER A 66 -6.88 11.82 -1.33
C SER A 66 -6.31 10.93 -0.21
N ALA A 67 -5.96 11.57 0.90
CA ALA A 67 -5.59 10.88 2.14
C ALA A 67 -6.73 9.97 2.65
N THR A 68 -7.99 10.34 2.41
CA THR A 68 -9.15 9.52 2.78
C THR A 68 -9.15 8.21 1.99
N GLU A 69 -8.88 8.24 0.68
CA GLU A 69 -8.80 7.03 -0.12
C GLU A 69 -7.66 6.11 0.34
N VAL A 70 -6.52 6.68 0.73
CA VAL A 70 -5.44 5.89 1.34
C VAL A 70 -5.93 5.18 2.61
N LEU A 71 -6.67 5.86 3.49
CA LEU A 71 -7.25 5.25 4.71
C LEU A 71 -8.28 4.16 4.38
N GLU A 72 -9.09 4.34 3.35
CA GLU A 72 -10.05 3.34 2.88
C GLU A 72 -9.33 2.09 2.35
N VAL A 73 -8.29 2.27 1.55
CA VAL A 73 -7.46 1.15 1.08
C VAL A 73 -6.83 0.43 2.28
N LEU A 74 -6.28 1.17 3.25
CA LEU A 74 -5.74 0.60 4.48
C LEU A 74 -6.79 -0.17 5.29
N HIS A 75 -8.04 0.30 5.31
CA HIS A 75 -9.13 -0.43 5.94
C HIS A 75 -9.36 -1.77 5.23
N TYR A 76 -9.39 -1.78 3.89
CA TYR A 76 -9.58 -3.00 3.10
C TYR A 76 -8.46 -4.03 3.30
N LEU A 77 -7.24 -3.60 3.66
CA LEU A 77 -6.11 -4.50 3.88
C LEU A 77 -6.33 -5.50 5.02
N GLU A 78 -7.26 -5.25 5.94
CA GLU A 78 -7.64 -6.22 6.99
C GLU A 78 -8.29 -7.49 6.43
N THR A 79 -8.79 -7.44 5.19
CA THR A 79 -9.31 -8.60 4.46
C THR A 79 -8.21 -9.42 3.78
N VAL A 80 -7.02 -8.83 3.60
CA VAL A 80 -5.87 -9.42 2.90
C VAL A 80 -4.82 -9.93 3.88
N TYR A 81 -4.54 -9.17 4.94
CA TYR A 81 -3.54 -9.49 5.96
C TYR A 81 -4.21 -9.70 7.32
N PRO A 82 -3.61 -10.54 8.20
CA PRO A 82 -4.11 -10.76 9.55
C PRO A 82 -3.79 -9.56 10.48
N VAL A 83 -4.32 -8.39 10.16
CA VAL A 83 -4.14 -7.12 10.89
C VAL A 83 -5.46 -6.37 10.92
N ARG A 84 -5.72 -5.59 11.98
CA ARG A 84 -6.89 -4.71 12.06
C ARG A 84 -6.59 -3.35 11.43
N ALA A 85 -7.57 -2.74 10.76
CA ALA A 85 -7.42 -1.37 10.23
C ALA A 85 -6.96 -0.36 11.30
N SER A 86 -7.48 -0.46 12.53
CA SER A 86 -7.08 0.41 13.64
C SER A 86 -5.59 0.32 13.99
N GLU A 87 -4.97 -0.85 13.80
CA GLU A 87 -3.53 -1.04 14.03
C GLU A 87 -2.71 -0.40 12.90
N LEU A 88 -3.18 -0.49 11.66
CA LEU A 88 -2.56 0.20 10.51
C LEU A 88 -2.66 1.73 10.65
N PHE A 89 -3.79 2.26 11.10
CA PHE A 89 -3.96 3.70 11.32
C PHE A 89 -3.05 4.24 12.44
N ALA A 90 -2.82 3.42 13.47
CA ALA A 90 -1.95 3.75 14.59
C ALA A 90 -0.46 3.45 14.32
N LEU A 91 -0.12 2.93 13.14
CA LEU A 91 1.23 2.49 12.80
C LEU A 91 2.24 3.65 12.99
N PRO A 92 3.30 3.47 13.78
CA PRO A 92 4.34 4.47 13.88
C PRO A 92 5.06 4.63 12.54
N VAL A 93 5.05 5.85 12.01
CA VAL A 93 5.66 6.14 10.71
C VAL A 93 6.85 7.10 10.81
N VAL A 94 7.73 6.98 9.83
CA VAL A 94 8.84 7.91 9.55
C VAL A 94 8.51 8.66 8.27
N LEU A 95 8.69 9.99 8.31
CA LEU A 95 8.54 10.87 7.17
C LEU A 95 9.92 11.16 6.56
N GLN A 96 10.03 11.05 5.25
CA GLN A 96 11.25 11.33 4.50
C GLN A 96 10.94 11.92 3.13
N GLN A 97 11.93 12.55 2.50
CA GLN A 97 11.80 13.05 1.13
C GLN A 97 11.82 11.89 0.14
N ALA A 98 11.00 11.99 -0.91
CA ALA A 98 10.94 11.07 -2.03
C ALA A 98 12.14 11.34 -2.95
N THR A 99 13.27 10.69 -2.68
CA THR A 99 14.40 10.73 -3.62
C THR A 99 14.17 9.70 -4.73
N PRO A 100 14.70 9.93 -5.94
CA PRO A 100 14.59 8.97 -7.03
C PRO A 100 15.09 7.57 -6.67
N GLU A 101 16.16 7.49 -5.86
CA GLU A 101 16.73 6.22 -5.40
C GLU A 101 15.77 5.48 -4.46
N LEU A 102 15.08 6.22 -3.59
CA LEU A 102 14.09 5.66 -2.67
C LEU A 102 12.88 5.14 -3.43
N GLU A 103 12.34 5.94 -4.36
CA GLU A 103 11.22 5.53 -5.21
C GLU A 103 11.57 4.28 -6.01
N HIS A 104 12.76 4.26 -6.61
CA HIS A 104 13.24 3.11 -7.35
C HIS A 104 13.39 1.87 -6.46
N LEU A 105 13.82 2.04 -5.21
CA LEU A 105 13.90 0.93 -4.24
C LEU A 105 12.50 0.42 -3.86
N ILE A 106 11.55 1.29 -3.57
CA ILE A 106 10.17 0.93 -3.22
C ILE A 106 9.51 0.19 -4.39
N GLN A 107 9.61 0.75 -5.59
CA GLN A 107 9.09 0.12 -6.81
C GLN A 107 9.75 -1.23 -7.06
N ARG A 108 11.08 -1.31 -6.94
CA ARG A 108 11.79 -2.58 -7.08
C ARG A 108 11.34 -3.60 -6.04
N GLN A 109 11.10 -3.24 -4.79
CA GLN A 109 10.63 -4.20 -3.79
C GLN A 109 9.19 -4.64 -4.03
N ALA A 110 8.31 -3.71 -4.42
CA ALA A 110 6.94 -4.01 -4.79
C ALA A 110 6.86 -4.93 -6.03
N LEU A 111 7.74 -4.71 -7.01
CA LEU A 111 7.81 -5.44 -8.28
C LEU A 111 8.70 -6.69 -8.24
N SER A 112 9.73 -6.77 -7.39
CA SER A 112 10.64 -7.92 -7.33
C SER A 112 9.96 -9.17 -6.81
N SER A 113 8.95 -9.00 -5.96
CA SER A 113 8.05 -10.09 -5.58
C SER A 113 7.19 -10.58 -6.75
N GLN A 114 7.12 -9.84 -7.87
CA GLN A 114 6.43 -10.26 -9.10
C GLN A 114 7.35 -10.98 -10.09
N MET A 115 8.69 -10.83 -9.98
CA MET A 115 9.66 -11.43 -10.91
C MET A 115 10.23 -12.78 -10.44
N GLY A 116 9.77 -13.29 -9.29
CA GLY A 116 10.22 -14.57 -8.74
C GLY A 116 9.44 -15.78 -9.23
N THR A 117 8.18 -15.62 -9.66
CA THR A 117 7.30 -16.76 -9.97
C THR A 117 6.19 -16.33 -10.93
N GLU A 118 5.77 -17.25 -11.80
CA GLU A 118 4.63 -17.13 -12.74
C GLU A 118 3.28 -17.08 -11.99
N GLY A 119 3.21 -16.35 -10.87
CA GLY A 119 2.01 -16.18 -10.04
C GLY A 119 1.10 -15.10 -10.61
N ALA A 120 -0.19 -15.40 -10.76
CA ALA A 120 -1.17 -14.51 -11.36
C ALA A 120 -1.34 -13.23 -10.51
N ALA A 121 -0.91 -12.07 -11.01
CA ALA A 121 -1.27 -10.80 -10.39
C ALA A 121 -2.80 -10.63 -10.44
N ARG A 122 -3.46 -10.57 -9.28
CA ARG A 122 -4.89 -10.28 -9.18
C ARG A 122 -5.09 -8.79 -8.96
N VAL A 123 -5.52 -8.10 -10.00
CA VAL A 123 -6.01 -6.71 -9.85
C VAL A 123 -7.34 -6.78 -9.10
N ILE A 124 -7.37 -6.27 -7.87
CA ILE A 124 -8.62 -6.10 -7.12
C ILE A 124 -9.09 -4.67 -7.40
N GLN A 125 -10.06 -4.52 -8.30
CA GLN A 125 -10.76 -3.25 -8.42
C GLN A 125 -11.56 -3.03 -7.13
N LEU A 126 -11.21 -2.00 -6.37
CA LEU A 126 -11.92 -1.65 -5.14
C LEU A 126 -13.29 -1.07 -5.51
N PRO A 127 -14.41 -1.69 -5.09
CA PRO A 127 -15.73 -1.12 -5.28
C PRO A 127 -15.88 0.06 -4.30
N GLY A 128 -15.70 1.29 -4.79
CA GLY A 128 -15.92 2.48 -3.97
C GLY A 128 -15.29 3.78 -4.49
N VAL A 129 -14.25 3.72 -5.33
CA VAL A 129 -13.44 4.89 -5.71
C VAL A 129 -14.16 5.87 -6.68
N ARG A 130 -15.50 5.84 -6.79
CA ARG A 130 -16.22 6.61 -7.81
C ARG A 130 -17.64 7.10 -7.53
N GLN A 131 -18.29 6.66 -6.46
CA GLN A 131 -19.63 7.17 -6.18
C GLN A 131 -19.46 8.19 -5.06
N GLU A 132 -19.26 9.47 -5.34
CA GLU A 132 -20.41 10.36 -5.32
C GLU A 132 -20.35 11.56 -6.29
N TRP A 133 -19.28 11.78 -7.08
CA TRP A 133 -19.13 13.06 -7.82
C TRP A 133 -18.45 12.93 -9.20
N ALA A 134 -19.16 12.44 -10.22
CA ALA A 134 -19.02 12.79 -11.66
C ALA A 134 -19.88 11.77 -12.46
N GLY A 135 -20.87 12.16 -13.27
CA GLY A 135 -20.72 13.06 -14.40
C GLY A 135 -20.06 12.30 -15.54
N GLU A 136 -20.82 11.90 -16.55
CA GLU A 136 -20.36 11.16 -17.74
C GLU A 136 -19.01 11.66 -18.25
N GLY A 137 -17.96 10.86 -18.03
CA GLY A 137 -16.59 11.14 -18.43
C GLY A 137 -15.80 9.86 -18.38
N ASP A 138 -14.98 9.61 -19.40
CA ASP A 138 -14.10 8.45 -19.53
C ASP A 138 -13.01 8.56 -18.46
N ASP A 139 -13.22 7.91 -17.32
CA ASP A 139 -12.58 8.32 -16.08
C ASP A 139 -11.57 7.22 -15.65
N GLU A 140 -10.38 7.63 -15.22
CA GLU A 140 -9.21 6.79 -14.87
C GLU A 140 -9.41 6.15 -13.48
N VAL A 141 -9.54 4.82 -13.42
CA VAL A 141 -9.96 4.09 -12.19
C VAL A 141 -8.76 3.90 -11.27
N ALA A 142 -8.81 4.40 -10.03
CA ALA A 142 -7.83 4.03 -9.01
C ALA A 142 -7.86 2.51 -8.82
N SER A 143 -6.71 1.87 -9.01
CA SER A 143 -6.60 0.41 -9.02
C SER A 143 -5.69 -0.05 -7.89
N LEU A 144 -6.19 -1.00 -7.09
CA LEU A 144 -5.38 -1.75 -6.14
C LEU A 144 -4.91 -3.03 -6.81
N VAL A 145 -3.64 -3.09 -7.16
CA VAL A 145 -3.03 -4.31 -7.71
C VAL A 145 -2.52 -5.16 -6.56
N VAL A 146 -3.07 -6.36 -6.39
CA VAL A 146 -2.62 -7.32 -5.38
C VAL A 146 -1.89 -8.47 -6.08
N THR A 147 -0.60 -8.63 -5.84
CA THR A 147 0.20 -9.66 -6.53
C THR A 147 0.43 -10.88 -5.67
N GLU A 148 0.11 -12.06 -6.22
CA GLU A 148 0.42 -13.38 -5.65
C GLU A 148 1.92 -13.64 -5.76
N THR A 149 2.56 -13.93 -4.62
CA THR A 149 3.86 -14.59 -4.56
C THR A 149 3.59 -16.10 -4.42
N ASP A 150 4.24 -16.99 -5.16
CA ASP A 150 4.20 -18.43 -4.86
C ASP A 150 5.21 -18.74 -3.72
N PRO A 151 4.96 -19.70 -2.81
CA PRO A 151 5.89 -20.14 -1.75
C PRO A 151 7.27 -20.63 -2.24
#